data_AF-A0AAW7BFC1-F1
#
_entry.id   AF-A0AAW7BFC1-F1
#
_cell.length_a   1.000
_cell.length_b   1.000
_cell.length_c   1.000
_cell.angle_alpha   90.00
_cell.angle_beta   90.00
_cell.angle_gamma   90.00
#
_symmetry.space_group_name_H-M   'P 1'
#
loop_
_entity.id
_entity.type
_entity.pdbx_description
1 polymer ?
#
loop_
_entity_poly.entity_id
_entity_poly.type
_entity_poly.pdbx_seq_one_letter_code
_entity_poly.pdbx_strand_id
1 'polypeptide(L)'
;MNTEQFIRESAARGLSRRATRLALGFGPWVFREMLSVMPDIEWPARGRSLDNKLANSQKRGQCSAALADALAGAREARRSKHVHTVGEHTGLIEELVDLLPSPVSASTVRRRVAAGMDLEAALTTPPLPSRVSQPSSTCICGHE
;
A
#
# COMPACT_ATOMS: atom_id res chain seq x y z
N MET A 1 16.47 -41.23 -11.63
CA MET A 1 16.57 -40.06 -10.72
C MET A 1 15.87 -40.41 -9.42
N ASN A 2 16.54 -40.27 -8.27
CA ASN A 2 15.94 -40.54 -6.95
C ASN A 2 14.98 -39.39 -6.57
N THR A 3 13.89 -39.69 -5.88
CA THR A 3 12.93 -38.72 -5.35
C THR A 3 13.60 -37.63 -4.51
N GLU A 4 14.53 -38.01 -3.62
CA GLU A 4 15.27 -37.03 -2.80
C GLU A 4 16.09 -36.07 -3.67
N GLN A 5 16.80 -36.61 -4.67
CA GLN A 5 17.58 -35.82 -5.62
C GLN A 5 16.68 -34.84 -6.39
N PHE A 6 15.50 -35.30 -6.83
CA PHE A 6 14.52 -34.43 -7.50
C PHE A 6 14.04 -33.29 -6.60
N ILE A 7 13.81 -33.56 -5.31
CA ILE A 7 13.38 -32.54 -4.35
C ILE A 7 14.46 -31.48 -4.19
N ARG A 8 15.72 -31.89 -4.01
CA ARG A 8 16.87 -30.98 -3.88
C ARG A 8 17.08 -30.15 -5.14
N GLU A 9 17.08 -30.78 -6.31
CA GLU A 9 17.20 -30.08 -7.59
C GLU A 9 16.04 -29.10 -7.82
N SER A 10 14.82 -29.46 -7.43
CA SER A 10 13.66 -28.57 -7.51
C SER A 10 13.80 -27.34 -6.63
N ALA A 11 14.26 -27.53 -5.39
CA ALA A 11 14.51 -26.42 -4.46
C ALA A 11 15.63 -25.51 -4.97
N ALA A 12 16.72 -26.08 -5.48
CA ALA A 12 17.83 -25.35 -6.09
C ALA A 12 17.40 -24.54 -7.32
N ARG A 13 16.44 -25.04 -8.10
CA ARG A 13 15.80 -24.31 -9.21
C ARG A 13 14.82 -23.22 -8.75
N GLY A 14 14.60 -23.08 -7.45
CA GLY A 14 13.70 -22.09 -6.87
C GLY A 14 12.22 -22.45 -6.98
N LEU A 15 11.87 -23.73 -7.12
CA LEU A 15 10.48 -24.19 -7.09
C LEU A 15 9.93 -24.21 -5.66
N SER A 16 8.62 -24.02 -5.52
CA SER A 16 7.95 -24.15 -4.23
C SER A 16 7.77 -25.62 -3.82
N ARG A 17 7.69 -25.86 -2.50
CA ARG A 17 7.30 -27.17 -1.93
C ARG A 17 6.04 -27.74 -2.57
N ARG A 18 5.07 -26.87 -2.87
CA ARG A 18 3.81 -27.25 -3.54
C ARG A 18 4.06 -27.75 -4.96
N ALA A 19 4.86 -27.03 -5.74
CA ALA A 19 5.16 -27.41 -7.12
C ALA A 19 5.91 -28.75 -7.18
N THR A 20 6.92 -28.92 -6.33
CA THR A 20 7.69 -30.18 -6.24
C THR A 20 6.81 -31.36 -5.81
N ARG A 21 5.97 -31.17 -4.80
CA ARG A 21 4.99 -32.20 -4.37
C ARG A 21 4.06 -32.62 -5.50
N LEU A 22 3.50 -31.64 -6.23
CA LEU A 22 2.58 -31.91 -7.33
C LEU A 22 3.27 -32.64 -8.48
N ALA A 23 4.51 -32.28 -8.81
CA ALA A 23 5.30 -32.96 -9.83
C ALA A 23 5.62 -34.42 -9.46
N LEU A 24 5.78 -34.70 -8.15
CA LEU A 24 5.96 -36.06 -7.63
C LEU A 24 4.65 -36.85 -7.45
N GLY A 25 3.49 -36.19 -7.56
CA GLY A 25 2.18 -36.83 -7.35
C GLY A 25 1.85 -37.16 -5.89
N PHE A 26 2.59 -36.65 -4.92
CA PHE A 26 2.36 -36.98 -3.50
C PHE A 26 1.27 -36.13 -2.83
N GLY A 27 0.60 -36.73 -1.85
CA GLY A 27 -0.26 -36.00 -0.92
C GLY A 27 0.53 -35.03 -0.03
N PRO A 28 -0.09 -33.95 0.49
CA PRO A 28 0.59 -32.99 1.37
C PRO A 28 1.22 -33.60 2.61
N TRP A 29 0.59 -34.63 3.18
CA TRP A 29 1.05 -35.32 4.39
C TRP A 29 2.27 -36.19 4.11
N VAL A 30 2.21 -37.05 3.08
CA VAL A 30 3.35 -37.90 2.66
C VAL A 30 4.57 -37.05 2.36
N PHE A 31 4.41 -35.94 1.64
CA PHE A 31 5.51 -35.05 1.32
C PHE A 31 6.12 -34.38 2.57
N ARG A 32 5.30 -34.07 3.57
CA ARG A 32 5.79 -33.53 4.84
C ARG A 32 6.63 -34.54 5.61
N GLU A 33 6.18 -35.80 5.67
CA GLU A 33 6.93 -36.89 6.31
C GLU A 33 8.24 -37.17 5.58
N MET A 34 8.25 -37.11 4.25
CA MET A 34 9.51 -37.22 3.50
C MET A 34 10.49 -36.11 3.87
N LEU A 35 10.00 -34.87 4.00
CA LEU A 35 10.83 -33.74 4.41
C LEU A 35 11.31 -33.81 5.88
N SER A 36 10.70 -34.64 6.74
CA SER A 36 11.16 -34.80 8.14
C SER A 36 12.35 -35.74 8.27
N VAL A 37 12.48 -36.70 7.34
CA VAL A 37 13.59 -37.67 7.30
C VAL A 37 14.77 -37.16 6.45
N MET A 38 14.51 -36.19 5.57
CA MET A 38 15.52 -35.58 4.71
C MET A 38 16.31 -34.50 5.44
N PRO A 39 17.56 -34.22 5.02
CA PRO A 39 18.30 -33.08 5.54
C PRO A 39 17.59 -31.77 5.22
N ASP A 40 17.84 -30.73 6.02
CA ASP A 40 17.23 -29.43 5.82
C ASP A 40 17.53 -28.88 4.42
N ILE A 41 16.46 -28.54 3.71
CA ILE A 41 16.52 -27.94 2.37
C ILE A 41 16.08 -26.49 2.48
N GLU A 42 16.90 -25.59 1.95
CA GLU A 42 16.50 -24.20 1.78
C GLU A 42 15.46 -24.09 0.66
N TRP A 43 14.26 -23.65 1.03
CA TRP A 43 13.18 -23.40 0.08
C TRP A 43 13.04 -21.90 -0.16
N PRO A 44 12.65 -21.48 -1.38
CA PRO A 44 12.37 -20.08 -1.64
C PRO A 44 11.26 -19.57 -0.71
N ALA A 45 11.47 -18.35 -0.18
CA ALA A 45 10.49 -17.67 0.64
C ALA A 45 9.13 -17.52 -0.06
N ARG A 46 8.06 -17.34 0.73
CA ARG A 46 6.70 -17.16 0.22
C ARG A 46 6.66 -16.02 -0.81
N GLY A 47 6.09 -16.30 -1.97
CA GLY A 47 5.95 -15.33 -3.07
C GLY A 47 7.23 -15.13 -3.91
N ARG A 48 8.35 -15.75 -3.55
CA ARG A 48 9.63 -15.64 -4.28
C ARG A 48 9.94 -16.82 -5.19
N SER A 49 9.16 -17.90 -5.08
CA SER A 49 9.34 -19.09 -5.90
C SER A 49 9.08 -18.81 -7.38
N LEU A 50 9.76 -19.58 -8.24
CA LEU A 50 9.70 -19.45 -9.69
C LEU A 50 8.28 -19.66 -10.22
N ASP A 51 7.54 -20.64 -9.68
CA ASP A 51 6.13 -20.87 -10.02
C ASP A 51 5.25 -19.66 -9.70
N ASN A 52 5.50 -18.97 -8.58
CA ASN A 52 4.75 -17.76 -8.23
C ASN A 52 5.09 -16.60 -9.17
N LYS A 53 6.36 -16.47 -9.56
CA LYS A 53 6.78 -15.45 -10.54
C LYS A 53 6.13 -15.70 -11.90
N LEU A 54 6.12 -16.94 -12.37
CA LEU A 54 5.47 -17.33 -13.63
C LEU A 54 3.96 -17.12 -13.59
N ALA A 55 3.29 -17.56 -12.52
CA ALA A 55 1.85 -17.34 -12.36
C ALA A 55 1.50 -15.85 -12.33
N ASN A 56 2.34 -15.02 -11.70
CA ASN A 56 2.15 -13.57 -11.67
C ASN A 56 2.46 -12.94 -13.04
N SER A 57 3.49 -13.39 -13.76
CA SER A 57 3.79 -12.86 -15.09
C SER A 57 2.70 -13.20 -16.11
N GLN A 58 2.09 -14.38 -16.02
CA GLN A 58 0.94 -14.76 -16.84
C GLN A 58 -0.28 -13.85 -16.60
N LYS A 59 -0.47 -13.40 -15.35
CA LYS A 59 -1.56 -12.48 -14.98
C LYS A 59 -1.25 -11.02 -15.29
N ARG A 60 0.02 -10.64 -15.49
CA ARG A 60 0.40 -9.26 -15.79
C ARG A 60 -0.22 -8.84 -17.13
N GLY A 61 -0.94 -7.72 -17.12
CA GLY A 61 -1.63 -7.19 -18.31
C GLY A 61 -3.02 -7.80 -18.57
N GLN A 62 -3.42 -8.84 -17.85
CA GLN A 62 -4.76 -9.39 -17.92
C GLN A 62 -5.65 -8.75 -16.85
N CYS A 63 -6.34 -7.67 -17.22
CA CYS A 63 -7.41 -7.13 -16.37
C CYS A 63 -8.71 -7.82 -16.75
N SER A 64 -9.02 -8.95 -16.10
CA SER A 64 -10.34 -9.58 -16.28
C SER A 64 -11.43 -8.60 -15.84
N ALA A 65 -12.59 -8.61 -16.50
CA ALA A 65 -13.73 -7.74 -16.15
C ALA A 65 -14.07 -7.83 -14.65
N ALA A 66 -14.14 -9.03 -14.07
CA ALA A 66 -14.37 -9.23 -12.64
C ALA A 66 -13.30 -8.58 -11.73
N LEU A 67 -12.04 -8.53 -12.18
CA LEU A 67 -10.97 -7.84 -11.44
C LEU A 67 -11.12 -6.31 -11.57
N ALA A 68 -11.52 -5.81 -12.74
CA ALA A 68 -11.81 -4.39 -12.94
C ALA A 68 -12.98 -3.94 -12.04
N ASP A 69 -14.05 -4.73 -11.97
CA ASP A 69 -15.21 -4.48 -11.10
C ASP A 69 -14.83 -4.53 -9.62
N ALA A 70 -14.03 -5.53 -9.21
CA ALA A 70 -13.52 -5.61 -7.85
C ALA A 70 -12.64 -4.40 -7.50
N LEU A 71 -11.81 -3.92 -8.43
CA LEU A 71 -11.02 -2.71 -8.24
C LEU A 71 -11.89 -1.45 -8.19
N ALA A 72 -12.95 -1.38 -9.00
CA ALA A 72 -13.92 -0.28 -8.97
C ALA A 72 -14.65 -0.25 -7.61
N GLY A 73 -15.17 -1.39 -7.15
CA GLY A 73 -15.81 -1.52 -5.84
C GLY A 73 -14.85 -1.19 -4.69
N ALA A 74 -13.58 -1.59 -4.78
CA ALA A 74 -12.57 -1.23 -3.79
C ALA A 74 -12.25 0.27 -3.77
N ARG A 75 -12.25 0.94 -4.95
CA ARG A 75 -12.11 2.39 -5.04
C ARG A 75 -13.33 3.10 -4.44
N GLU A 76 -14.53 2.62 -4.73
CA GLU A 76 -15.78 3.18 -4.19
C GLU A 76 -15.83 3.04 -2.67
N ALA A 77 -15.50 1.87 -2.13
CA ALA A 77 -15.42 1.64 -0.69
C ALA A 77 -14.37 2.52 0.00
N ARG A 78 -13.28 2.88 -0.70
CA ARG A 78 -12.31 3.87 -0.18
C ARG A 78 -12.88 5.27 -0.23
N ARG A 79 -13.52 5.67 -1.33
CA ARG A 79 -14.18 6.97 -1.47
C ARG A 79 -15.19 7.18 -0.36
N SER A 80 -16.10 6.22 -0.16
CA SER A 80 -17.14 6.26 0.87
C SER A 80 -16.60 6.52 2.30
N LYS A 81 -15.41 6.03 2.64
CA LYS A 81 -14.77 6.27 3.95
C LYS A 81 -14.20 7.68 4.11
N HIS A 82 -14.00 8.39 3.00
CA HIS A 82 -13.39 9.71 2.94
C HIS A 82 -14.36 10.79 2.44
N VAL A 83 -15.64 10.43 2.23
CA VAL A 83 -16.70 11.41 2.03
C VAL A 83 -17.04 12.01 3.38
N HIS A 84 -17.06 13.33 3.44
CA HIS A 84 -17.46 14.07 4.62
C HIS A 84 -18.60 15.02 4.26
N THR A 85 -19.51 15.20 5.21
CA THR A 85 -20.61 16.17 5.12
C THR A 85 -20.28 17.35 6.01
N VAL A 86 -20.25 18.56 5.45
CA VAL A 86 -20.04 19.84 6.16
C VAL A 86 -21.15 20.80 5.73
N GLY A 87 -22.04 21.14 6.67
CA GLY A 87 -23.23 21.94 6.37
C GLY A 87 -24.12 21.28 5.32
N GLU A 88 -24.32 21.96 4.18
CA GLU A 88 -25.10 21.44 3.03
C GLU A 88 -24.24 20.74 1.97
N HIS A 89 -22.91 20.75 2.11
CA HIS A 89 -22.00 20.17 1.13
C HIS A 89 -21.51 18.79 1.58
N THR A 90 -21.64 17.79 0.70
CA THR A 90 -21.12 16.44 0.91
C THR A 90 -20.15 16.12 -0.21
N GLY A 91 -18.91 15.78 0.15
CA GLY A 91 -17.87 15.50 -0.83
C GLY A 91 -16.57 15.07 -0.17
N LEU A 92 -15.55 14.89 -1.00
CA LEU A 92 -14.18 14.71 -0.52
C LEU A 92 -13.65 16.04 0.05
N ILE A 93 -12.65 15.97 0.94
CA ILE A 93 -12.00 17.19 1.49
C ILE A 93 -11.52 18.13 0.38
N GLU A 94 -11.08 17.61 -0.77
CA GLU A 94 -10.67 18.41 -1.93
C GLU A 94 -11.85 19.15 -2.54
N GLU A 95 -12.96 18.45 -2.78
CA GLU A 95 -14.20 19.04 -3.31
C GLU A 95 -14.79 20.09 -2.35
N LEU A 96 -14.68 19.86 -1.03
CA LEU A 96 -15.13 20.81 -0.01
C LEU A 96 -14.28 22.08 0.03
N VAL A 97 -12.97 22.00 -0.24
CA VAL A 97 -12.08 23.17 -0.32
C VAL A 97 -12.31 23.98 -1.60
N ASP A 98 -12.77 23.34 -2.68
CA ASP A 98 -13.13 24.03 -3.93
C ASP A 98 -14.52 24.69 -3.84
N LEU A 99 -15.49 24.04 -3.19
CA LEU A 99 -16.87 24.53 -3.05
C LEU A 99 -17.02 25.62 -2.00
N LEU A 100 -16.34 25.47 -0.86
CA LEU A 100 -16.30 26.49 0.19
C LEU A 100 -15.03 27.32 -0.05
N PRO A 101 -15.10 28.66 -0.18
CA PRO A 101 -13.92 29.51 -0.32
C PRO A 101 -13.09 29.47 0.97
N SER A 102 -12.33 28.40 1.17
CA SER A 102 -11.50 28.17 2.33
C SER A 102 -10.14 28.83 2.11
N PRO A 103 -9.61 29.57 3.10
CA PRO A 103 -8.26 30.15 3.01
C PRO A 103 -7.14 29.10 3.15
N VAL A 104 -7.46 27.81 3.09
CA VAL A 104 -6.60 26.70 3.54
C VAL A 104 -6.60 25.57 2.52
N SER A 105 -5.43 25.01 2.23
CA SER A 105 -5.29 23.86 1.31
C SER A 105 -5.82 22.55 1.91
N ALA A 106 -6.30 21.63 1.05
CA ALA A 106 -6.79 20.32 1.46
C ALA A 106 -5.81 19.52 2.33
N SER A 107 -4.50 19.63 2.08
CA SER A 107 -3.46 19.00 2.91
C SER A 107 -3.44 19.54 4.35
N THR A 108 -3.68 20.84 4.52
CA THR A 108 -3.72 21.47 5.85
C THR A 108 -4.99 21.09 6.60
N VAL A 109 -6.12 20.99 5.89
CA VAL A 109 -7.39 20.47 6.46
C VAL A 109 -7.20 19.03 6.97
N ARG A 110 -6.62 18.13 6.15
CA ARG A 110 -6.30 16.75 6.58
C ARG A 110 -5.43 16.71 7.83
N ARG A 111 -4.40 17.56 7.91
CA ARG A 111 -3.51 17.64 9.08
C ARG A 111 -4.26 18.07 10.34
N ARG A 112 -5.17 19.04 10.22
CA ARG A 112 -5.98 19.55 11.34
C ARG A 112 -6.99 18.49 11.83
N VAL A 113 -7.66 17.81 10.92
CA VAL A 113 -8.58 16.70 11.26
C VAL A 113 -7.83 15.55 11.93
N ALA A 114 -6.64 15.20 11.44
CA ALA A 114 -5.79 14.19 12.08
C ALA A 114 -5.32 14.62 13.49
N ALA A 115 -5.23 15.93 13.76
CA ALA A 115 -4.94 16.49 15.07
C ALA A 115 -6.18 16.58 15.98
N GLY A 116 -7.33 16.06 15.54
CA GLY A 116 -8.59 16.06 16.31
C GLY A 116 -9.43 17.33 16.18
N MET A 117 -9.10 18.22 15.25
CA MET A 117 -9.93 19.39 14.95
C MET A 117 -11.17 18.99 14.15
N ASP A 118 -12.32 19.56 14.48
CA ASP A 118 -13.54 19.36 13.71
C ASP A 118 -13.36 19.87 12.27
N LEU A 119 -14.03 19.21 11.31
CA LEU A 119 -13.83 19.47 9.89
C LEU A 119 -14.31 20.87 9.48
N GLU A 120 -15.38 21.38 10.10
CA GLU A 120 -15.87 22.74 9.85
C GLU A 120 -14.82 23.75 10.34
N ALA A 121 -14.38 23.61 11.60
CA ALA A 121 -13.32 24.44 12.17
C ALA A 121 -12.01 24.37 11.37
N ALA A 122 -11.67 23.20 10.81
CA ALA A 122 -10.47 23.02 10.00
C ALA A 122 -10.52 23.79 8.68
N LEU A 123 -11.71 24.00 8.10
CA LEU A 123 -11.96 24.74 6.86
C LEU A 123 -12.05 26.26 7.08
N THR A 124 -12.62 26.72 8.20
CA THR A 124 -12.79 28.16 8.48
C THR A 124 -11.60 28.79 9.18
N THR A 125 -10.78 28.01 9.90
CA THR A 125 -9.64 28.57 10.64
C THR A 125 -8.58 29.08 9.67
N PRO A 126 -8.25 30.38 9.64
CA PRO A 126 -7.20 30.89 8.75
C PRO A 126 -5.86 30.20 9.06
N PRO A 127 -4.98 30.05 8.05
CA PRO A 127 -3.63 29.57 8.32
C PRO A 127 -2.97 30.54 9.31
N LEU A 128 -2.39 30.03 10.39
CA LEU A 128 -1.53 30.85 11.24
C LEU A 128 -0.47 31.47 10.33
N PRO A 129 -0.19 32.79 10.45
CA PRO A 129 0.83 33.41 9.62
C PRO A 129 2.11 32.60 9.82
N SER A 130 2.63 32.02 8.72
CA SER A 130 3.99 31.49 8.71
C SER A 130 4.86 32.60 9.26
N ARG A 131 5.74 32.28 10.22
CA ARG A 131 6.65 33.25 10.84
C ARG A 131 7.22 34.11 9.72
N VAL A 132 6.70 35.33 9.61
CA VAL A 132 7.26 36.35 8.73
C VAL A 132 8.66 36.50 9.28
N SER A 133 9.65 36.10 8.48
CA SER A 133 11.05 36.38 8.73
C SER A 133 11.11 37.88 9.04
N GLN A 134 11.26 38.22 10.32
CA GLN A 134 11.45 39.60 10.72
C GLN A 134 12.67 40.08 9.93
N PRO A 135 12.60 41.23 9.22
CA PRO A 135 13.80 41.78 8.62
C PRO A 135 14.78 42.01 9.78
N SER A 136 15.90 41.31 9.73
CA SER A 136 17.01 41.47 10.65
C SER A 136 17.36 42.95 10.71
N SER A 137 17.08 43.55 11.87
CA SER A 137 17.51 44.89 12.22
C SER A 137 19.05 44.84 12.32
N THR A 138 19.73 45.10 11.20
CA THR A 138 21.17 45.30 11.21
C THR A 138 21.43 46.80 11.20
N CYS A 139 21.94 47.23 12.35
CA CYS A 139 22.30 48.58 12.76
C CYS A 139 22.91 49.45 11.66
N ILE A 140 22.35 50.65 11.52
CA ILE A 140 23.06 51.80 10.93
C ILE A 140 24.05 52.27 12.01
N CYS A 141 25.31 51.87 11.89
CA CYS A 141 26.41 52.52 12.60
C CYS A 141 27.02 53.54 11.64
N GLY A 142 26.68 54.82 11.85
CA GLY A 142 27.45 55.92 11.29
C GLY A 142 28.85 55.92 11.90
N HIS A 143 29.85 56.15 11.06
CA HIS A 143 31.13 56.66 11.49
C HIS A 143 31.56 57.75 10.52
N GLU A 144 31.87 58.89 11.13
CA GLU A 144 32.37 60.15 10.56
C GLU A 144 33.68 59.99 9.78
#